data_AF-A0A7X9C7P7-F1
#
_entry.id   AF-A0A7X9C7P7-F1
#
_cell.length_a   1.000
_cell.length_b   1.000
_cell.length_c   1.000
_cell.angle_alpha   90.00
_cell.angle_beta   90.00
_cell.angle_gamma   90.00
#
_symmetry.space_group_name_H-M   'P 1'
#
loop_
_entity.id
_entity.type
_entity.pdbx_description
1 polymer ?
#
loop_
_entity_poly.entity_id
_entity_poly.type
_entity_poly.pdbx_seq_one_letter_code
_entity_poly.pdbx_strand_id
1 'polypeptide(L)'
;MSDPAASGELPWLLPPPYDASAASLTAHAHAIGEAMAGRGRLWLGPFAPPAQLPPGYEGTAVVVPTSGSTGAAKAVALTREALLASQEATAQLFAADGTASSTGGHGFWLPLLPPTHIAGVQVIARAHRTAQV
;
A
#
# COMPACT_ATOMS: atom_id res chain seq x y z
N MET A 1 -8.41 25.74 7.31
CA MET A 1 -9.25 25.91 6.12
C MET A 1 -9.16 24.61 5.35
N SER A 2 -10.09 23.69 5.62
CA SER A 2 -10.03 22.33 5.08
C SER A 2 -10.29 22.36 3.58
N ASP A 3 -9.37 21.76 2.83
CA ASP A 3 -9.51 21.52 1.40
C ASP A 3 -10.62 20.46 1.20
N PRO A 4 -11.70 20.74 0.46
CA PRO A 4 -12.68 19.72 0.14
C PRO A 4 -12.02 18.80 -0.88
N ALA A 5 -11.45 17.70 -0.40
CA ALA A 5 -10.90 16.65 -1.27
C ALA A 5 -11.95 16.35 -2.35
N ALA A 6 -11.61 16.74 -3.58
CA ALA A 6 -12.44 16.60 -4.74
C ALA A 6 -12.98 15.17 -4.77
N SER A 7 -14.31 15.06 -4.76
CA SER A 7 -15.08 13.82 -4.76
C SER A 7 -15.01 13.12 -6.13
N GLY A 8 -13.82 13.09 -6.73
CA GLY A 8 -13.53 12.37 -7.96
C GLY A 8 -13.32 10.90 -7.64
N GLU A 9 -13.93 10.04 -8.44
CA GLU A 9 -13.73 8.60 -8.36
C GLU A 9 -12.24 8.28 -8.61
N LEU A 10 -11.53 7.80 -7.59
CA LEU A 10 -10.11 7.44 -7.71
C LEU A 10 -9.97 6.21 -8.64
N PRO A 11 -9.06 6.24 -9.62
CA PRO A 11 -8.90 5.14 -10.57
C PRO A 11 -8.31 3.89 -9.92
N TRP A 12 -8.68 2.72 -10.45
CA TRP A 12 -7.96 1.48 -10.15
C TRP A 12 -6.58 1.48 -10.82
N LEU A 13 -5.55 1.24 -10.02
CA LEU A 13 -4.18 1.02 -10.44
C LEU A 13 -3.95 -0.49 -10.54
N LEU A 14 -3.58 -0.94 -11.74
CA LEU A 14 -3.38 -2.35 -12.08
C LEU A 14 -1.96 -2.50 -12.65
N PRO A 15 -0.93 -2.64 -11.80
CA PRO A 15 0.41 -2.92 -12.30
C PRO A 15 0.41 -4.26 -13.06
N PRO A 16 1.33 -4.46 -14.03
CA PRO A 16 1.46 -5.73 -14.73
C PRO A 16 1.81 -6.86 -13.75
N PRO A 17 1.62 -8.14 -14.14
CA PRO A 17 2.04 -9.26 -13.30
C PRO A 17 3.47 -9.11 -12.80
N TYR A 18 3.69 -9.40 -11.51
CA TYR A 18 5.02 -9.36 -10.93
C TYR A 18 5.85 -10.57 -11.36
N ASP A 19 6.92 -10.31 -12.11
CA ASP A 19 7.84 -11.32 -12.67
C ASP A 19 9.25 -11.27 -12.05
N ALA A 20 9.41 -10.53 -10.94
CA ALA A 20 10.69 -10.25 -10.27
C ALA A 20 11.73 -9.48 -11.10
N SER A 21 11.35 -8.92 -12.26
CA SER A 21 12.19 -7.95 -12.97
C SER A 21 12.19 -6.58 -12.29
N ALA A 22 13.24 -5.79 -12.56
CA ALA A 22 13.30 -4.40 -12.12
C ALA A 22 12.13 -3.56 -12.67
N ALA A 23 11.67 -3.88 -13.88
CA ALA A 23 10.54 -3.19 -14.52
C ALA A 23 9.23 -3.46 -13.78
N SER A 24 8.92 -4.72 -13.47
CA SER A 24 7.70 -5.04 -12.71
C SER A 24 7.77 -4.51 -11.28
N LEU A 25 8.94 -4.56 -10.62
CA LEU A 25 9.13 -3.93 -9.31
C LEU A 25 8.89 -2.41 -9.37
N THR A 26 9.42 -1.73 -10.38
CA THR A 26 9.22 -0.28 -10.57
C THR A 26 7.75 0.06 -10.77
N ALA A 27 7.04 -0.71 -11.59
CA ALA A 27 5.61 -0.49 -11.83
C ALA A 27 4.78 -0.65 -10.54
N HIS A 28 5.07 -1.67 -9.72
CA HIS A 28 4.41 -1.86 -8.44
C HIS A 28 4.77 -0.76 -7.44
N ALA A 29 6.05 -0.37 -7.36
CA ALA A 29 6.48 0.68 -6.46
C ALA A 29 5.84 2.04 -6.80
N HIS A 30 5.72 2.35 -8.09
CA HIS A 30 4.96 3.50 -8.56
C HIS A 30 3.49 3.42 -8.15
N ALA A 31 2.80 2.31 -8.44
CA ALA A 31 1.39 2.14 -8.09
C ALA A 31 1.12 2.22 -6.57
N ILE A 32 2.02 1.68 -5.75
CA ILE A 32 1.96 1.81 -4.29
C ILE A 32 2.14 3.27 -3.87
N GLY A 33 3.08 4.00 -4.48
CA GLY A 33 3.30 5.42 -4.22
C GLY A 33 2.07 6.27 -4.55
N GLU A 34 1.43 6.03 -5.70
CA GLU A 34 0.19 6.70 -6.10
C GLU A 34 -0.96 6.42 -5.13
N ALA A 35 -1.13 5.17 -4.68
CA ALA A 35 -2.13 4.82 -3.68
C ALA A 35 -1.88 5.52 -2.33
N MET A 36 -0.63 5.52 -1.86
CA MET A 36 -0.25 6.20 -0.62
C MET A 36 -0.39 7.72 -0.72
N ALA A 37 -0.20 8.30 -1.90
CA ALA A 37 -0.46 9.71 -2.16
C ALA A 37 -1.95 10.05 -2.33
N GLY A 38 -2.85 9.06 -2.28
CA GLY A 38 -4.29 9.25 -2.47
C GLY A 38 -4.68 9.59 -3.90
N ARG A 39 -3.85 9.23 -4.90
CA ARG A 39 -4.10 9.50 -6.33
C ARG A 39 -4.71 8.33 -7.09
N GLY A 40 -4.85 7.17 -6.45
CA GLY A 40 -5.49 6.00 -7.03
C GLY A 40 -5.74 4.91 -5.98
N ARG A 41 -6.35 3.81 -6.43
CA ARG A 41 -6.63 2.63 -5.62
C ARG A 41 -5.85 1.46 -6.20
N LEU A 42 -4.94 0.87 -5.44
CA LEU A 42 -4.17 -0.28 -5.90
C LEU A 42 -5.00 -1.56 -5.78
N TRP A 43 -5.14 -2.28 -6.89
CA TRP A 43 -5.78 -3.59 -6.88
C TRP A 43 -4.77 -4.71 -7.18
N LEU A 44 -4.57 -5.59 -6.19
CA LEU A 44 -3.79 -6.83 -6.30
C LEU A 44 -4.67 -8.07 -6.03
N GLY A 45 -6.00 -7.89 -6.01
CA GLY A 45 -6.96 -8.93 -5.66
C GLY A 45 -6.95 -10.13 -6.64
N PRO A 46 -7.51 -11.28 -6.23
CA PRO A 46 -7.43 -12.53 -7.00
C PRO A 46 -8.40 -12.61 -8.19
N PHE A 47 -9.16 -11.53 -8.45
CA PHE A 47 -10.14 -11.40 -9.52
C PHE A 47 -10.16 -9.94 -10.01
N ALA A 48 -10.95 -9.61 -11.04
CA ALA A 48 -11.02 -8.25 -11.56
C ALA A 48 -11.55 -7.25 -10.52
N PRO A 49 -11.03 -6.01 -10.46
CA PRO A 49 -11.58 -5.00 -9.55
C PRO A 49 -13.05 -4.73 -9.88
N PRO A 50 -13.89 -4.43 -8.86
CA PRO A 50 -15.29 -4.13 -9.10
C PRO A 50 -15.43 -2.77 -9.79
N ALA A 51 -16.45 -2.65 -10.64
CA ALA A 51 -16.77 -1.39 -11.33
C ALA A 51 -17.18 -0.28 -10.35
N GLN A 52 -17.88 -0.64 -9.27
CA GLN A 52 -18.17 0.24 -8.14
C GLN A 52 -17.77 -0.43 -6.83
N LEU A 53 -17.32 0.37 -5.87
CA LEU A 53 -17.06 -0.11 -4.53
C LEU A 53 -18.36 -0.46 -3.80
N PRO A 54 -18.39 -1.50 -2.97
CA PRO A 54 -19.51 -1.74 -2.06
C PRO A 54 -19.64 -0.58 -1.06
N PRO A 55 -20.87 -0.29 -0.57
CA PRO A 55 -21.07 0.72 0.47
C PRO A 55 -20.20 0.46 1.71
N GLY A 56 -19.56 1.49 2.23
CA GLY A 56 -18.64 1.42 3.38
C GLY A 56 -17.19 1.11 3.03
N TYR A 57 -16.86 0.90 1.74
CA TYR A 57 -15.50 0.67 1.26
C TYR A 57 -14.91 1.85 0.48
N GLU A 58 -15.54 3.02 0.55
CA GLU A 58 -15.14 4.22 -0.20
C GLU A 58 -13.72 4.68 0.14
N GLY A 59 -13.24 4.39 1.36
CA GLY A 59 -11.86 4.69 1.81
C GLY A 59 -10.78 3.71 1.32
N THR A 60 -11.12 2.70 0.52
CA THR A 60 -10.16 1.65 0.08
C THR A 60 -9.01 2.23 -0.73
N ALA A 61 -7.77 2.13 -0.24
CA ALA A 61 -6.57 2.55 -0.97
C ALA A 61 -5.84 1.37 -1.62
N VAL A 62 -5.83 0.22 -0.95
CA VAL A 62 -5.13 -0.99 -1.43
C VAL A 62 -6.02 -2.20 -1.23
N VAL A 63 -6.06 -3.08 -2.22
CA VAL A 63 -6.67 -4.41 -2.11
C VAL A 63 -5.62 -5.48 -2.35
N VAL A 64 -5.49 -6.43 -1.42
CA VAL A 64 -4.56 -7.58 -1.53
C VAL A 64 -5.32 -8.91 -1.44
N PRO A 65 -4.79 -10.00 -2.03
CA PRO A 65 -5.41 -11.31 -1.90
C PRO A 65 -5.03 -11.96 -0.56
N THR A 66 -5.91 -12.80 -0.02
CA THR A 66 -5.50 -13.82 0.95
C THR A 66 -4.94 -15.05 0.23
N SER A 67 -4.10 -15.83 0.89
CA SER A 67 -3.46 -17.02 0.31
C SER A 67 -4.42 -18.14 -0.10
N GLY A 68 -5.68 -18.10 0.31
CA GLY A 68 -6.68 -19.12 -0.05
C GLY A 68 -6.42 -20.51 0.56
N SER A 69 -5.62 -20.64 1.62
CA SER A 69 -5.30 -21.94 2.22
C SER A 69 -6.52 -22.68 2.78
N THR A 70 -7.63 -21.97 3.02
CA THR A 70 -8.89 -22.51 3.58
C THR A 70 -10.07 -22.38 2.62
N GLY A 71 -9.84 -22.11 1.33
CA GLY A 71 -10.88 -21.97 0.31
C GLY A 71 -10.54 -20.92 -0.74
N ALA A 72 -11.56 -20.32 -1.37
CA ALA A 72 -11.31 -19.27 -2.37
C ALA A 72 -10.58 -18.07 -1.74
N ALA A 73 -9.53 -17.59 -2.44
CA ALA A 73 -8.82 -16.38 -2.05
C ALA A 73 -9.78 -15.18 -1.96
N LYS A 74 -9.66 -14.41 -0.88
CA LYS A 74 -10.50 -13.24 -0.62
C LYS A 74 -9.74 -11.97 -0.97
N ALA A 75 -10.47 -10.91 -1.31
CA ALA A 75 -9.93 -9.57 -1.44
C ALA A 75 -10.01 -8.84 -0.09
N VAL A 76 -8.88 -8.36 0.41
CA VAL A 76 -8.81 -7.57 1.64
C VAL A 76 -8.60 -6.11 1.27
N ALA A 77 -9.62 -5.28 1.53
CA ALA A 77 -9.56 -3.84 1.33
C ALA A 77 -8.95 -3.13 2.55
N LEU A 78 -7.96 -2.28 2.30
CA LEU A 78 -7.25 -1.50 3.32
C LEU A 78 -7.34 -0.02 2.97
N THR A 79 -7.66 0.80 3.98
CA THR A 79 -7.66 2.25 3.84
C THR A 79 -6.24 2.79 3.92
N ARG A 80 -6.03 3.99 3.36
CA ARG A 80 -4.73 4.68 3.47
C ARG A 80 -4.41 4.97 4.93
N GLU A 81 -5.41 5.34 5.72
CA GLU A 81 -5.30 5.66 7.14
C GLU A 81 -4.83 4.44 7.94
N ALA A 82 -5.36 3.24 7.65
CA ALA A 82 -4.92 2.00 8.29
C ALA A 82 -3.46 1.66 7.92
N LEU A 83 -3.07 1.88 6.65
CA LEU A 83 -1.71 1.68 6.20
C LEU A 83 -0.74 2.64 6.91
N LEU A 84 -1.06 3.94 6.94
CA LEU A 84 -0.28 4.97 7.63
C LEU A 84 -0.16 4.71 9.14
N ALA A 85 -1.25 4.31 9.80
CA ALA A 85 -1.22 3.95 11.22
C ALA A 85 -0.28 2.77 11.50
N SER A 86 -0.28 1.76 10.63
CA SER A 86 0.66 0.64 10.74
C SER A 86 2.12 1.07 10.53
N GLN A 87 2.37 1.99 9.59
CA GLN A 87 3.71 2.54 9.33
C GLN A 87 4.22 3.33 10.54
N GLU A 88 3.37 4.18 11.10
CA GLU A 88 3.67 5.00 12.28
C GLU A 88 3.97 4.12 13.49
N ALA A 89 3.13 3.12 13.78
CA ALA A 89 3.37 2.19 14.88
C ALA A 89 4.69 1.41 14.71
N THR A 90 5.07 1.07 13.47
CA THR A 90 6.37 0.43 13.19
C THR A 90 7.52 1.39 13.46
N ALA A 91 7.41 2.64 12.98
CA ALA A 91 8.44 3.66 13.17
C ALA A 91 8.65 3.99 14.64
N GLN A 92 7.58 4.07 15.44
CA GLN A 92 7.67 4.28 16.89
C GLN A 92 8.45 3.17 17.61
N LEU A 93 8.24 1.91 17.22
CA LEU A 93 8.99 0.78 17.77
C LEU A 93 10.50 0.92 17.48
N PHE A 94 10.85 1.25 16.24
CA PHE A 94 12.24 1.45 15.83
C PHE A 94 12.87 2.70 16.45
N ALA A 95 12.11 3.78 16.62
CA ALA A 95 12.59 4.96 17.30
C ALA A 95 12.93 4.65 18.78
N ALA A 96 12.17 3.76 19.43
CA ALA A 96 12.37 3.40 20.83
C ALA A 96 13.69 2.63 21.10
N ASP A 97 14.21 1.88 20.13
CA ASP A 97 15.50 1.18 20.24
C ASP A 97 16.67 1.91 19.57
N GLY A 98 16.42 3.13 19.07
CA GLY A 98 17.41 3.97 18.39
C GLY A 98 17.63 3.62 16.92
N THR A 99 16.91 2.64 16.37
CA THR A 99 16.95 2.31 14.94
C THR A 99 16.45 3.47 14.09
N ALA A 100 17.19 3.76 13.00
CA ALA A 100 16.83 4.78 12.01
C ALA A 100 16.51 6.17 12.61
N SER A 101 17.24 6.53 13.66
CA SER A 101 17.04 7.77 14.44
C SER A 101 17.04 9.04 13.59
N SER A 102 17.81 9.09 12.51
CA SER A 102 17.83 10.22 11.56
C SER A 102 16.51 10.43 10.79
N THR A 103 15.58 9.47 10.87
CA THR A 103 14.28 9.50 10.18
C THR A 103 13.12 9.22 11.14
N GLY A 104 13.33 9.42 12.46
CA GLY A 104 12.31 9.15 13.47
C GLY A 104 11.83 7.69 13.49
N GLY A 105 12.70 6.74 13.14
CA GLY A 105 12.36 5.32 13.08
C GLY A 105 11.76 4.84 11.74
N HIS A 106 11.48 5.72 10.77
CA HIS A 106 10.91 5.28 9.49
C HIS A 106 11.89 4.45 8.64
N GLY A 107 13.17 4.83 8.60
CA GLY A 107 14.27 4.05 8.01
C GLY A 107 14.23 3.83 6.50
N PHE A 108 15.32 3.33 5.93
CA PHE A 108 15.38 2.95 4.52
C PHE A 108 15.05 1.47 4.36
N TRP A 109 14.24 1.14 3.35
CA TRP A 109 13.66 -0.18 3.18
C TRP A 109 14.14 -0.86 1.90
N LEU A 110 14.56 -2.12 2.00
CA LEU A 110 14.90 -2.97 0.86
C LEU A 110 13.70 -3.87 0.50
N PRO A 111 13.17 -3.80 -0.74
CA PRO A 111 12.00 -4.58 -1.15
C PRO A 111 12.39 -6.03 -1.50
N LEU A 112 12.60 -6.86 -0.47
CA LEU A 112 13.00 -8.27 -0.61
C LEU A 112 11.83 -9.25 -0.71
N LEU A 113 10.59 -8.76 -0.69
CA LEU A 113 9.38 -9.56 -0.80
C LEU A 113 8.59 -9.15 -2.06
N PRO A 114 7.89 -10.09 -2.73
CA PRO A 114 6.98 -9.74 -3.82
C PRO A 114 5.97 -8.67 -3.39
N PRO A 115 5.76 -7.60 -4.17
CA PRO A 115 4.82 -6.51 -3.86
C PRO A 115 3.36 -6.87 -4.17
N THR A 116 3.03 -8.15 -4.13
CA THR A 116 1.69 -8.71 -4.43
C THR A 116 0.91 -9.07 -3.16
N HIS A 117 1.59 -9.09 -2.02
CA HIS A 117 1.02 -9.34 -0.70
C HIS A 117 1.33 -8.18 0.24
N ILE A 118 0.56 -8.06 1.33
CA ILE A 118 0.64 -6.92 2.25
C ILE A 118 2.04 -6.67 2.80
N ALA A 119 2.84 -7.72 3.04
CA ALA A 119 4.19 -7.58 3.54
C ALA A 119 5.09 -6.82 2.54
N GLY A 120 5.10 -7.22 1.27
CA GLY A 120 5.86 -6.51 0.23
C GLY A 120 5.32 -5.11 -0.05
N VAL A 121 4.00 -4.94 -0.03
CA VAL A 121 3.36 -3.62 -0.18
C VAL A 121 3.80 -2.66 0.92
N GLN A 122 3.76 -3.07 2.18
CA GLN A 122 4.10 -2.19 3.30
C GLN A 122 5.61 -1.87 3.37
N VAL A 123 6.49 -2.75 2.89
CA VAL A 123 7.92 -2.42 2.76
C VAL A 123 8.11 -1.22 1.82
N ILE A 124 7.47 -1.25 0.66
CA ILE A 124 7.56 -0.16 -0.32
C ILE A 124 6.80 1.08 0.14
N ALA A 125 5.62 0.92 0.74
CA ALA A 125 4.83 2.03 1.25
C ALA A 125 5.57 2.80 2.37
N ARG A 126 6.28 2.07 3.26
CA ARG A 126 7.17 2.70 4.25
C ARG A 126 8.34 3.42 3.60
N ALA A 127 8.93 2.88 2.52
CA ALA A 127 9.98 3.57 1.78
C ALA A 127 9.52 4.93 1.23
N HIS A 128 8.29 5.00 0.69
CA HIS A 128 7.67 6.27 0.29
C HIS A 128 7.45 7.21 1.48
N ARG A 129 7.06 6.68 2.63
CA ARG A 129 6.86 7.48 3.86
C ARG A 129 8.16 8.09 4.37
N THR A 130 9.27 7.35 4.34
CA THR A 130 10.60 7.85 4.73
C THR A 130 11.02 9.07 3.92
N ALA A 131 10.62 9.17 2.65
CA ALA A 131 10.93 10.34 1.80
C ALA A 131 10.13 11.60 2.17
N GLN A 132 9.19 11.53 3.11
CA GLN A 132 8.29 12.61 3.51
C GLN A 132 8.55 13.14 4.92
N VAL A 133 9.48 12.52 5.67
CA VAL A 133 9.75 12.82 7.09
C VAL A 133 11.15 13.37 7.29
#